data_AF-A0AAF0F9E3-F1
#
_entry.id   AF-A0AAF0F9E3-F1
#
_cell.length_a   1.000
_cell.length_b   1.000
_cell.length_c   1.000
_cell.angle_alpha   90.00
_cell.angle_beta   90.00
_cell.angle_gamma   90.00
#
_symmetry.space_group_name_H-M   'P 1'
#
loop_
_entity.id
_entity.type
_entity.pdbx_description
1 polymer ?
#
loop_
_entity_poly.entity_id
_entity_poly.type
_entity_poly.pdbx_seq_one_letter_code
_entity_poly.pdbx_strand_id
1 'polypeptide(L)'
;MAEDATERHVILTEIFGVHPRALVDALVVSANEHLYILGEKLEDQVRDSLRDRPNADQDAERGSHAIMTLMENVIDHIMDTFELYCLRSIFVITPEQSRRITLAHHRGLDLRPAIISSSAPDALSDDQDLHMDKELDLQEARLTQHRLAQAERAAKLRWERTNTLKSAYAFLSEEWLAPSKDTSALSNAHQIREEVPRLLDALTQLRRTEPLRASLLPATPNATYEDHSTIDRSEWEKGRNEYLNWESHRFIAHTKRSSSPS
;
A
#
# COMPACT_ATOMS: atom_id res chain seq x y z
N MET A 1 -49.21 16.80 7.85
CA MET A 1 -48.33 16.56 9.02
C MET A 1 -47.02 15.86 8.64
N ALA A 2 -47.03 14.91 7.69
CA ALA A 2 -45.80 14.31 7.15
C ALA A 2 -44.98 15.25 6.25
N GLU A 3 -45.65 16.05 5.41
CA GLU A 3 -45.04 17.02 4.49
C GLU A 3 -44.21 18.11 5.22
N ASP A 4 -44.74 18.56 6.36
CA ASP A 4 -44.09 19.54 7.24
C ASP A 4 -42.89 18.94 7.99
N ALA A 5 -42.82 17.61 8.14
CA ALA A 5 -41.65 16.94 8.72
C ALA A 5 -40.52 16.75 7.70
N THR A 6 -40.86 16.52 6.42
CA THR A 6 -39.88 16.42 5.35
C THR A 6 -39.19 17.76 5.07
N GLU A 7 -39.93 18.88 5.06
CA GLU A 7 -39.35 20.22 4.90
C GLU A 7 -38.38 20.60 6.02
N ARG A 8 -38.65 20.17 7.27
CA ARG A 8 -37.76 20.42 8.42
C ARG A 8 -36.38 19.80 8.25
N HIS A 9 -36.33 18.59 7.71
CA HIS A 9 -35.06 17.89 7.50
C HIS A 9 -34.27 18.46 6.33
N VAL A 10 -34.94 19.04 5.32
CA VAL A 10 -34.26 19.66 4.16
C VAL A 10 -33.39 20.83 4.58
N ILE A 11 -33.92 21.77 5.37
CA ILE A 11 -33.13 22.93 5.83
C ILE A 11 -31.98 22.49 6.74
N LEU A 12 -32.20 21.49 7.60
CA LEU A 12 -31.13 20.94 8.42
C LEU A 12 -30.04 20.27 7.56
N THR A 13 -30.44 19.47 6.56
CA THR A 13 -29.49 18.83 5.66
C THR A 13 -28.71 19.85 4.83
N GLU A 14 -29.32 20.97 4.51
CA GLU A 14 -28.68 22.07 3.79
C GLU A 14 -27.71 22.87 4.67
N ILE A 15 -28.07 23.13 5.92
CA ILE A 15 -27.18 23.77 6.91
C ILE A 15 -25.94 22.91 7.16
N PHE A 16 -26.14 21.62 7.41
CA PHE A 16 -25.05 20.71 7.78
C PHE A 16 -24.30 20.14 6.57
N GLY A 17 -24.87 20.24 5.36
CA GLY A 17 -24.37 19.56 4.16
C GLY A 17 -24.50 18.03 4.19
N VAL A 18 -25.00 17.49 5.31
CA VAL A 18 -25.22 16.06 5.55
C VAL A 18 -26.50 15.88 6.34
N HIS A 19 -27.12 14.71 6.21
CA HIS A 19 -28.31 14.40 7.00
C HIS A 19 -27.94 14.26 8.49
N PRO A 20 -28.65 14.91 9.43
CA PRO A 20 -28.31 14.87 10.86
C PRO A 20 -28.23 13.46 11.44
N ARG A 21 -29.07 12.54 10.95
CA ARG A 21 -28.99 11.11 11.31
C ARG A 21 -27.61 10.50 11.02
N ALA A 22 -27.00 10.85 9.89
CA ALA A 22 -25.68 10.32 9.52
C ALA A 22 -24.58 10.83 10.47
N LEU A 23 -24.72 12.04 11.02
CA LEU A 23 -23.79 12.55 12.04
C LEU A 23 -23.89 11.74 13.33
N VAL A 24 -25.13 11.45 13.76
CA VAL A 24 -25.39 10.67 14.97
C VAL A 24 -24.92 9.23 14.78
N ASP A 25 -25.26 8.59 13.66
CA ASP A 25 -24.82 7.23 13.32
C ASP A 25 -23.28 7.13 13.33
N ALA A 26 -22.59 8.12 12.75
CA ALA A 26 -21.13 8.17 12.76
C ALA A 26 -20.55 8.30 14.19
N LEU A 27 -21.23 9.03 15.08
CA LEU A 27 -20.82 9.13 16.47
C LEU A 27 -20.99 7.80 17.21
N VAL A 28 -22.10 7.08 16.98
CA VAL A 28 -22.33 5.74 17.56
C VAL A 28 -21.24 4.77 17.11
N VAL A 29 -20.94 4.75 15.81
CA VAL A 29 -19.84 3.93 15.26
C VAL A 29 -18.51 4.30 15.92
N SER A 30 -18.20 5.60 15.99
CA SER A 30 -16.97 6.08 16.62
C SER A 30 -16.88 5.70 18.10
N ALA A 31 -17.98 5.75 18.85
CA ALA A 31 -17.98 5.38 20.26
C ALA A 31 -17.65 3.89 20.45
N ASN A 32 -18.22 3.04 19.62
CA ASN A 32 -17.96 1.60 19.67
C ASN A 32 -16.52 1.28 19.25
N GLU A 33 -15.98 1.93 18.21
CA GLU A 33 -14.57 1.77 17.84
C GLU A 33 -13.61 2.18 18.98
N HIS A 34 -13.89 3.31 19.64
CA HIS A 34 -13.06 3.78 20.76
C HIS A 34 -13.16 2.88 21.98
N LEU A 35 -14.31 2.22 22.19
CA LEU A 35 -14.46 1.22 23.24
C LEU A 35 -13.47 0.07 23.05
N TYR A 36 -13.35 -0.46 21.83
CA TYR A 36 -12.42 -1.55 21.53
C TYR A 36 -10.96 -1.12 21.69
N ILE A 37 -10.60 0.08 21.22
CA ILE A 37 -9.26 0.64 21.39
C ILE A 37 -8.91 0.81 22.87
N LEU A 38 -9.88 1.23 23.69
CA LEU A 38 -9.67 1.39 25.13
C LEU A 38 -9.62 0.04 25.84
N GLY A 39 -10.40 -0.94 25.39
CA GLY A 39 -10.40 -2.30 25.90
C GLY A 39 -9.05 -2.99 25.77
N GLU A 40 -8.39 -2.85 24.61
CA GLU A 40 -7.03 -3.38 24.39
C GLU A 40 -6.02 -2.76 25.38
N LYS A 41 -6.06 -1.43 25.54
CA LYS A 41 -5.20 -0.72 26.51
C LYS A 41 -5.47 -1.11 27.95
N LEU A 42 -6.74 -1.35 28.30
CA LEU A 42 -7.14 -1.81 29.62
C LEU A 42 -6.56 -3.21 29.88
N GLU A 43 -6.67 -4.11 28.90
CA GLU A 43 -6.11 -5.46 29.01
C GLU A 43 -4.59 -5.43 29.25
N ASP A 44 -3.86 -4.61 28.50
CA ASP A 44 -2.42 -4.44 28.70
C ASP A 44 -2.08 -3.91 30.09
N GLN A 45 -2.80 -2.90 30.58
CA GLN A 45 -2.61 -2.36 31.93
C GLN A 45 -2.94 -3.38 33.03
N VAL A 46 -4.00 -4.16 32.84
CA VAL A 46 -4.42 -5.19 33.80
C VAL A 46 -3.41 -6.34 33.80
N ARG A 47 -2.93 -6.76 32.63
CA ARG A 47 -1.86 -7.75 32.47
C ARG A 47 -0.59 -7.29 33.18
N ASP A 48 -0.19 -6.04 32.97
CA ASP A 48 0.97 -5.43 33.61
C ASP A 48 0.85 -5.37 35.14
N SER A 49 -0.36 -5.10 35.63
CA SER A 49 -0.65 -5.05 37.07
C SER A 49 -0.70 -6.45 37.73
N LEU A 50 -0.96 -7.51 36.95
CA LEU A 50 -1.11 -8.87 37.45
C LEU A 50 0.14 -9.75 37.26
N ARG A 51 1.23 -9.24 36.66
CA ARG A 51 2.45 -9.99 36.26
C ARG A 51 3.02 -10.93 37.33
N ASP A 52 2.82 -10.64 38.61
CA ASP A 52 3.36 -11.42 39.73
C ASP A 52 2.49 -12.62 40.16
N ARG A 53 1.30 -12.83 39.55
CA ARG A 53 0.39 -13.92 39.91
C ARG A 53 0.49 -15.12 38.96
N PRO A 54 0.36 -16.36 39.48
CA PRO A 54 0.10 -17.50 38.62
C PRO A 54 -1.26 -17.32 37.92
N ASN A 55 -1.31 -17.56 36.60
CA ASN A 55 -2.48 -17.34 35.74
C ASN A 55 -2.86 -15.87 35.49
N ALA A 56 -1.94 -14.92 35.68
CA ALA A 56 -2.15 -13.49 35.44
C ALA A 56 -2.81 -13.19 34.08
N ASP A 57 -2.35 -13.84 33.01
CA ASP A 57 -2.87 -13.60 31.66
C ASP A 57 -4.34 -14.02 31.52
N GLN A 58 -4.71 -15.18 32.08
CA GLN A 58 -6.07 -15.70 31.99
C GLN A 58 -7.06 -14.91 32.84
N ASP A 59 -6.63 -14.46 34.02
CA ASP A 59 -7.44 -13.61 34.88
C ASP A 59 -7.59 -12.20 34.30
N ALA A 60 -6.54 -11.66 33.68
CA ALA A 60 -6.58 -10.38 32.97
C ALA A 60 -7.56 -10.41 31.79
N GLU A 61 -7.47 -11.44 30.94
CA GLU A 61 -8.34 -11.62 29.78
C GLU A 61 -9.81 -11.73 30.21
N ARG A 62 -10.11 -12.60 31.19
CA ARG A 62 -11.49 -12.77 31.71
C ARG A 62 -12.05 -11.50 32.32
N GLY A 63 -11.25 -10.79 33.12
CA GLY A 63 -11.66 -9.55 33.77
C GLY A 63 -11.88 -8.42 32.76
N SER A 64 -10.94 -8.24 31.84
CA SER A 64 -11.05 -7.24 30.76
C SER A 64 -12.26 -7.52 29.88
N HIS A 65 -12.46 -8.78 29.48
CA HIS A 65 -13.61 -9.18 28.68
C HIS A 65 -14.94 -8.92 29.39
N ALA A 66 -15.06 -9.25 30.68
CA ALA A 66 -16.27 -8.97 31.44
C ALA A 66 -16.57 -7.46 31.54
N ILE A 67 -15.54 -6.63 31.71
CA ILE A 67 -15.68 -5.17 31.71
C ILE A 67 -16.08 -4.65 30.33
N MET A 68 -15.46 -5.15 29.25
CA MET A 68 -15.81 -4.77 27.88
C MET A 68 -17.26 -5.11 27.57
N THR A 69 -17.73 -6.32 27.85
CA THR A 69 -19.13 -6.71 27.62
C THR A 69 -20.11 -5.85 28.42
N LEU A 70 -19.76 -5.49 29.66
CA LEU A 70 -20.58 -4.56 30.44
C LEU A 70 -20.63 -3.17 29.78
N MET A 71 -19.49 -2.68 29.34
CA MET A 71 -19.36 -1.35 28.75
C MET A 71 -20.04 -1.27 27.37
N GLU A 72 -19.97 -2.33 26.55
CA GLU A 72 -20.72 -2.46 25.30
C GLU A 72 -22.20 -2.26 25.54
N ASN A 73 -22.78 -3.02 26.47
CA ASN A 73 -24.21 -2.92 26.80
C ASN A 73 -24.60 -1.53 27.36
N VAL A 74 -23.72 -0.89 28.13
CA VAL A 74 -23.96 0.47 28.65
C VAL A 74 -23.87 1.51 27.55
N ILE A 75 -22.85 1.43 26.69
CA ILE A 75 -22.65 2.38 25.59
C ILE A 75 -23.78 2.25 24.58
N ASP A 76 -24.18 1.04 24.19
CA ASP A 76 -25.29 0.82 23.28
C ASP A 76 -26.57 1.49 23.80
N HIS A 77 -26.92 1.26 25.07
CA HIS A 77 -28.13 1.87 25.65
C HIS A 77 -28.03 3.41 25.74
N ILE A 78 -26.88 3.94 26.17
CA ILE A 78 -26.68 5.40 26.26
C ILE A 78 -26.71 6.03 24.87
N MET A 79 -26.08 5.39 23.88
CA MET A 79 -26.01 5.87 22.51
C MET A 79 -27.37 5.81 21.80
N ASP A 80 -28.19 4.79 22.04
CA ASP A 80 -29.59 4.76 21.58
C ASP A 80 -30.40 5.92 22.16
N THR A 81 -30.24 6.17 23.46
CA THR A 81 -30.94 7.28 24.15
C THR A 81 -30.45 8.63 23.64
N PHE A 82 -29.15 8.73 23.37
CA PHE A 82 -28.52 9.90 22.79
C PHE A 82 -28.99 10.15 21.34
N GLU A 83 -29.11 9.11 20.51
CA GLU A 83 -29.65 9.22 19.15
C GLU A 83 -31.07 9.80 19.19
N LEU A 84 -31.92 9.20 20.02
CA LEU A 84 -33.29 9.66 20.22
C LEU A 84 -33.34 11.10 20.73
N TYR A 85 -32.47 11.48 21.67
CA TYR A 85 -32.42 12.83 22.18
C TYR A 85 -31.98 13.84 21.11
N CYS A 86 -30.93 13.50 20.34
CA CYS A 86 -30.44 14.36 19.27
C CYS A 86 -31.50 14.61 18.21
N LEU A 87 -32.14 13.55 17.72
CA LEU A 87 -33.15 13.66 16.67
C LEU A 87 -34.45 14.30 17.15
N ARG A 88 -34.76 14.22 18.46
CA ARG A 88 -35.99 14.78 19.03
C ARG A 88 -35.85 16.18 19.61
N SER A 89 -34.64 16.61 19.97
CA SER A 89 -34.45 17.88 20.71
C SER A 89 -33.39 18.78 20.12
N ILE A 90 -32.32 18.24 19.53
CA ILE A 90 -31.22 19.07 18.98
C ILE A 90 -31.48 19.39 17.52
N PHE A 91 -31.74 18.35 16.71
CA PHE A 91 -32.00 18.47 15.26
C PHE A 91 -33.48 18.71 14.98
N VAL A 92 -34.09 19.63 15.72
CA VAL A 92 -35.49 20.00 15.53
C VAL A 92 -35.59 21.50 15.32
N ILE A 93 -36.13 21.88 14.17
CA ILE A 93 -36.48 23.25 13.82
C ILE A 93 -38.00 23.32 13.71
N THR A 94 -38.61 24.28 14.40
CA THR A 94 -40.05 24.53 14.25
C THR A 94 -40.35 25.22 12.92
N PRO A 95 -41.54 25.06 12.33
CA PRO A 95 -41.91 25.75 11.09
C PRO A 95 -41.81 27.29 11.17
N GLU A 96 -41.99 27.85 12.36
CA GLU A 96 -41.81 29.29 12.60
C GLU A 96 -40.34 29.71 12.60
N GLN A 97 -39.45 28.84 13.09
CA GLN A 97 -38.01 29.07 13.03
C GLN A 97 -37.47 28.87 11.62
N SER A 98 -37.92 27.85 10.89
CA SER A 98 -37.46 27.58 9.52
C SER A 98 -37.71 28.78 8.60
N ARG A 99 -38.86 29.43 8.70
CA ARG A 99 -39.21 30.65 7.95
C ARG A 99 -38.30 31.84 8.24
N ARG A 100 -37.66 31.88 9.41
CA ARG A 100 -36.75 32.97 9.83
C ARG A 100 -35.29 32.64 9.54
N ILE A 101 -34.98 31.39 9.25
CA ILE A 101 -33.64 30.95 8.90
C ILE A 101 -33.45 31.20 7.40
N THR A 102 -32.51 32.09 7.08
CA THR A 102 -32.09 32.36 5.71
C THR A 102 -30.63 31.98 5.56
N LEU A 103 -30.35 31.01 4.71
CA LEU A 103 -29.00 30.57 4.38
C LEU A 103 -28.34 31.58 3.45
N ALA A 104 -27.00 31.55 3.39
CA ALA A 104 -26.24 32.51 2.58
C ALA A 104 -26.64 32.46 1.09
N HIS A 105 -26.91 31.27 0.55
CA HIS A 105 -27.34 31.06 -0.83
C HIS A 105 -28.84 31.37 -1.07
N HIS A 106 -29.63 31.60 -0.01
CA HIS A 106 -31.01 32.10 -0.14
C HIS A 106 -31.09 33.63 -0.26
N ARG A 107 -29.97 34.34 -0.04
CA ARG A 107 -29.94 35.81 -0.16
C ARG A 107 -30.08 36.22 -1.63
N GLY A 108 -31.09 37.04 -1.92
CA GLY A 108 -31.41 37.49 -3.28
C GLY A 108 -32.52 36.68 -3.96
N LEU A 109 -32.96 35.56 -3.37
CA LEU A 109 -34.08 34.76 -3.87
C LEU A 109 -35.41 35.32 -3.34
N ASP A 110 -35.91 36.38 -3.96
CA ASP A 110 -37.24 36.93 -3.65
C ASP A 110 -38.31 36.22 -4.48
N LEU A 111 -38.92 35.17 -3.90
CA LEU A 111 -39.99 34.39 -4.53
C LEU A 111 -41.37 35.06 -4.46
N ARG A 112 -41.45 36.33 -4.03
CA ARG A 112 -42.70 37.09 -4.15
C ARG A 112 -43.09 37.11 -5.62
N PRO A 113 -44.33 36.70 -5.99
CA PRO A 113 -44.75 36.70 -7.38
C PRO A 113 -44.59 38.11 -7.91
N ALA A 114 -43.64 38.29 -8.83
CA ALA A 114 -43.32 39.58 -9.40
C ALA A 114 -44.58 40.15 -10.02
N ILE A 115 -45.15 41.17 -9.38
CA ILE A 115 -46.00 42.11 -10.09
C ILE A 115 -45.05 42.74 -11.10
N ILE A 116 -45.22 42.32 -12.35
CA ILE A 116 -44.43 42.64 -13.54
C ILE A 116 -43.87 44.07 -13.44
N SER A 117 -42.61 44.18 -13.04
CA SER A 117 -41.83 45.41 -13.16
C SER A 117 -40.73 45.13 -14.16
N SER A 118 -40.94 45.68 -15.35
CA SER A 118 -40.17 45.52 -16.57
C SER A 118 -38.86 46.31 -16.52
N SER A 119 -37.97 46.03 -15.57
CA SER A 119 -36.67 46.70 -15.48
C SER A 119 -35.60 45.85 -14.78
N ALA A 120 -35.06 44.84 -15.45
CA ALA A 120 -33.72 44.32 -15.15
C ALA A 120 -33.16 43.50 -16.32
N PRO A 121 -32.22 44.04 -17.12
CA PRO A 121 -31.29 43.26 -17.91
C PRO A 121 -29.86 43.57 -17.45
N ASP A 122 -29.29 42.79 -16.52
CA ASP A 122 -27.81 42.73 -16.37
C ASP A 122 -27.25 41.65 -15.43
N ALA A 123 -28.07 40.82 -14.76
CA ALA A 123 -27.56 39.87 -13.75
C ALA A 123 -27.26 38.44 -14.27
N LEU A 124 -27.41 38.16 -15.57
CA LEU A 124 -27.28 36.81 -16.13
C LEU A 124 -25.87 36.44 -16.60
N SER A 125 -24.95 37.41 -16.67
CA SER A 125 -23.58 37.23 -17.17
C SER A 125 -22.63 36.69 -16.10
N ASP A 126 -22.65 37.25 -14.88
CA ASP A 126 -21.71 36.88 -13.80
C ASP A 126 -21.95 35.47 -13.24
N ASP A 127 -23.20 34.98 -13.23
CA ASP A 127 -23.54 33.67 -12.66
C ASP A 127 -23.11 32.50 -13.58
N GLN A 128 -23.03 32.71 -14.90
CA GLN A 128 -22.57 31.67 -15.83
C GLN A 128 -21.06 31.44 -15.71
N ASP A 129 -20.30 32.51 -15.54
CA ASP A 129 -18.84 32.45 -15.39
C ASP A 129 -18.45 31.76 -14.06
N LEU A 130 -19.13 32.09 -12.95
CA LEU A 130 -18.89 31.46 -11.65
C LEU A 130 -19.27 29.97 -11.60
N HIS A 131 -20.29 29.53 -12.34
CA HIS A 131 -20.66 28.12 -12.43
C HIS A 131 -19.66 27.32 -13.27
N MET A 132 -19.16 27.92 -14.34
CA MET A 132 -18.12 27.31 -15.17
C MET A 132 -16.81 27.10 -14.39
N ASP A 133 -16.40 28.09 -13.61
CA ASP A 133 -15.19 28.00 -12.78
C ASP A 133 -15.30 26.90 -11.72
N LYS A 134 -16.44 26.80 -11.03
CA LYS A 134 -16.67 25.73 -10.03
C LYS A 134 -16.70 24.33 -10.63
N GLU A 135 -17.25 24.18 -11.84
CA GLU A 135 -17.28 22.88 -12.53
C GLU A 135 -15.87 22.47 -12.97
N LEU A 136 -15.03 23.43 -13.40
CA LEU A 136 -13.62 23.20 -13.69
C LEU A 136 -12.85 22.78 -12.42
N ASP A 137 -13.01 23.50 -11.31
CA ASP A 137 -12.39 23.16 -10.03
C ASP A 137 -12.79 21.75 -9.55
N LEU A 138 -14.06 21.38 -9.72
CA LEU A 138 -14.57 20.05 -9.37
C LEU A 138 -13.95 18.95 -10.24
N GLN A 139 -13.76 19.21 -11.53
CA GLN A 139 -13.09 18.29 -12.44
C GLN A 139 -11.61 18.12 -12.11
N GLU A 140 -10.92 19.20 -11.78
CA GLU A 140 -9.53 19.16 -11.33
C GLU A 140 -9.39 18.40 -10.01
N ALA A 141 -10.30 18.61 -9.05
CA ALA A 141 -10.35 17.85 -7.80
C ALA A 141 -10.57 16.34 -8.06
N ARG A 142 -11.46 15.97 -8.99
CA ARG A 142 -11.68 14.56 -9.36
C ARG A 142 -10.45 13.93 -10.00
N LEU A 143 -9.74 14.66 -10.87
CA LEU A 143 -8.51 14.18 -11.50
C LEU A 143 -7.39 13.98 -10.48
N THR A 144 -7.22 14.91 -9.55
CA THR A 144 -6.22 14.79 -8.48
C THR A 144 -6.55 13.64 -7.53
N GLN A 145 -7.81 13.47 -7.15
CA GLN A 145 -8.27 12.33 -6.35
C GLN A 145 -8.02 10.99 -7.06
N HIS A 146 -8.31 10.90 -8.35
CA HIS A 146 -8.05 9.70 -9.14
C HIS A 146 -6.54 9.38 -9.22
N ARG A 147 -5.69 10.39 -9.44
CA ARG A 147 -4.23 10.23 -9.41
C ARG A 147 -3.73 9.77 -8.05
N LEU A 148 -4.27 10.32 -6.97
CA LEU A 148 -3.92 9.93 -5.61
C LEU A 148 -4.32 8.47 -5.32
N ALA A 149 -5.52 8.07 -5.72
CA ALA A 149 -5.98 6.68 -5.58
C ALA A 149 -5.10 5.70 -6.38
N GLN A 150 -4.64 6.07 -7.57
CA GLN A 150 -3.69 5.27 -8.34
C GLN A 150 -2.32 5.17 -7.65
N ALA A 151 -1.82 6.28 -7.11
CA ALA A 151 -0.56 6.31 -6.36
C ALA A 151 -0.63 5.44 -5.09
N GLU A 152 -1.75 5.49 -4.38
CA GLU A 152 -1.99 4.67 -3.19
C GLU A 152 -1.99 3.17 -3.53
N ARG A 153 -2.67 2.76 -4.61
CA ARG A 153 -2.65 1.37 -5.08
C ARG A 153 -1.24 0.92 -5.47
N ALA A 154 -0.49 1.77 -6.17
CA ALA A 154 0.89 1.48 -6.55
C ALA A 154 1.80 1.36 -5.32
N ALA A 155 1.61 2.22 -4.31
CA ALA A 155 2.34 2.17 -3.05
C ALA A 155 2.02 0.88 -2.27
N LYS A 156 0.74 0.49 -2.18
CA LYS A 156 0.30 -0.77 -1.55
C LYS A 156 0.96 -1.99 -2.21
N LEU A 157 0.91 -2.08 -3.54
CA LEU A 157 1.57 -3.17 -4.27
C LEU A 157 3.08 -3.19 -4.05
N ARG A 158 3.74 -2.03 -4.01
CA ARG A 158 5.17 -1.93 -3.70
C ARG A 158 5.45 -2.39 -2.28
N TRP A 159 4.63 -1.96 -1.31
CA TRP A 159 4.76 -2.33 0.09
C TRP A 159 4.59 -3.84 0.28
N GLU A 160 3.55 -4.44 -0.31
CA GLU A 160 3.34 -5.88 -0.30
C GLU A 160 4.52 -6.64 -0.90
N ARG A 161 5.03 -6.20 -2.06
CA ARG A 161 6.24 -6.78 -2.67
C ARG A 161 7.46 -6.65 -1.76
N THR A 162 7.66 -5.50 -1.12
CA THR A 162 8.78 -5.36 -0.17
C THR A 162 8.60 -6.23 1.06
N ASN A 163 7.36 -6.45 1.50
CA ASN A 163 7.07 -7.28 2.65
C ASN A 163 7.24 -8.77 2.33
N THR A 164 6.86 -9.22 1.12
CA THR A 164 7.13 -10.58 0.66
C THR A 164 8.62 -10.81 0.42
N LEU A 165 9.36 -9.83 -0.10
CA LEU A 165 10.82 -9.91 -0.17
C LEU A 165 11.42 -9.94 1.24
N LYS A 166 10.95 -9.10 2.16
CA LYS A 166 11.42 -9.08 3.55
C LYS A 166 11.18 -10.43 4.23
N SER A 167 10.02 -11.07 4.04
CA SER A 167 9.76 -12.40 4.61
C SER A 167 10.57 -13.50 3.91
N ALA A 168 10.73 -13.45 2.59
CA ALA A 168 11.57 -14.39 1.85
C ALA A 168 13.06 -14.31 2.26
N TYR A 169 13.53 -13.10 2.58
CA TYR A 169 14.89 -12.85 3.06
C TYR A 169 15.01 -12.75 4.58
N ALA A 170 13.92 -12.95 5.34
CA ALA A 170 13.94 -12.90 6.80
C ALA A 170 14.89 -13.96 7.35
N PHE A 171 14.91 -15.14 6.74
CA PHE A 171 15.85 -16.22 7.03
C PHE A 171 17.33 -15.77 6.89
N LEU A 172 17.67 -15.00 5.85
CA LEU A 172 19.04 -14.47 5.70
C LEU A 172 19.37 -13.43 6.77
N SER A 173 18.40 -12.62 7.17
CA SER A 173 18.60 -11.63 8.23
C SER A 173 18.76 -12.27 9.61
N GLU A 174 18.02 -13.35 9.90
CA GLU A 174 18.18 -14.14 11.12
C GLU A 174 19.50 -14.91 11.13
N GLU A 175 19.97 -15.40 9.98
CA GLU A 175 21.26 -16.10 9.85
C GLU A 175 22.49 -15.17 9.92
N TRP A 176 22.34 -13.89 9.52
CA TRP A 176 23.37 -12.84 9.66
C TRP A 176 23.37 -12.15 11.04
N LEU A 177 22.23 -12.09 11.73
CA LEU A 177 22.10 -11.50 13.08
C LEU A 177 22.27 -12.53 14.20
N ALA A 178 22.03 -13.81 13.94
CA ALA A 178 22.62 -14.86 14.74
C ALA A 178 24.14 -14.75 14.57
N PRO A 179 24.94 -14.79 15.65
CA PRO A 179 26.39 -14.87 15.54
C PRO A 179 26.76 -16.26 15.01
N SER A 180 26.46 -16.54 13.75
CA SER A 180 26.96 -17.69 13.03
C SER A 180 28.47 -17.48 12.90
N LYS A 181 29.22 -18.46 13.40
CA LYS A 181 30.70 -18.46 13.48
C LYS A 181 31.40 -18.40 12.11
N ASP A 182 30.65 -18.31 11.02
CA ASP A 182 31.16 -18.42 9.66
C ASP A 182 31.46 -17.04 9.05
N THR A 183 32.34 -16.31 9.74
CA THR A 183 33.14 -15.21 9.16
C THR A 183 34.00 -15.66 7.97
N SER A 184 34.05 -16.97 7.70
CA SER A 184 34.72 -17.60 6.58
C SER A 184 34.18 -17.12 5.23
N ALA A 185 32.87 -16.95 5.04
CA ALA A 185 32.34 -16.54 3.73
C ALA A 185 32.72 -15.11 3.35
N LEU A 186 32.63 -14.18 4.31
CA LEU A 186 33.04 -12.79 4.12
C LEU A 186 34.57 -12.67 4.01
N SER A 187 35.31 -13.39 4.85
CA SER A 187 36.78 -13.47 4.77
C SER A 187 37.25 -14.07 3.45
N ASN A 188 36.59 -15.10 2.94
CA ASN A 188 36.89 -15.71 1.65
C ASN A 188 36.57 -14.74 0.50
N ALA A 189 35.46 -13.99 0.57
CA ALA A 189 35.16 -12.97 -0.43
C ALA A 189 36.20 -11.84 -0.43
N HIS A 190 36.67 -11.42 0.75
CA HIS A 190 37.76 -10.46 0.89
C HIS A 190 39.10 -11.01 0.38
N GLN A 191 39.47 -12.25 0.72
CA GLN A 191 40.67 -12.91 0.21
C GLN A 191 40.63 -13.08 -1.30
N ILE A 192 39.51 -13.53 -1.87
CA ILE A 192 39.34 -13.64 -3.33
C ILE A 192 39.51 -12.27 -3.98
N ARG A 193 38.91 -11.21 -3.41
CA ARG A 193 39.07 -9.84 -3.92
C ARG A 193 40.52 -9.36 -3.88
N GLU A 194 41.30 -9.76 -2.88
CA GLU A 194 42.71 -9.40 -2.75
C GLU A 194 43.64 -10.26 -3.62
N GLU A 195 43.27 -11.51 -3.90
CA GLU A 195 44.06 -12.43 -4.73
C GLU A 195 43.82 -12.28 -6.22
N VAL A 196 42.62 -11.83 -6.64
CA VAL A 196 42.28 -11.61 -8.06
C VAL A 196 43.26 -10.65 -8.76
N PRO A 197 43.65 -9.49 -8.20
CA PRO A 197 44.64 -8.61 -8.83
C PRO A 197 46.01 -9.27 -8.99
N ARG A 198 46.43 -10.10 -8.03
CA ARG A 198 47.72 -10.81 -8.07
C ARG A 198 47.71 -11.91 -9.12
N LEU A 199 46.59 -12.64 -9.24
CA LEU A 199 46.39 -13.62 -10.31
C LEU A 199 46.34 -12.96 -11.68
N LEU A 200 45.68 -11.80 -11.78
CA LEU A 200 45.64 -11.03 -13.03
C LEU A 200 47.05 -10.57 -13.42
N ASP A 201 47.83 -10.07 -12.47
CA ASP A 201 49.19 -9.62 -12.72
C ASP A 201 50.11 -10.80 -13.06
N ALA A 202 50.01 -11.92 -12.35
CA ALA A 202 50.71 -13.16 -12.67
C ALA A 202 50.34 -13.71 -14.07
N LEU A 203 49.06 -13.64 -14.47
CA LEU A 203 48.61 -13.98 -15.81
C LEU A 203 49.18 -13.02 -16.86
N THR A 204 49.25 -11.72 -16.58
CA THR A 204 49.87 -10.77 -17.51
C THR A 204 51.38 -10.98 -17.63
N GLN A 205 52.06 -11.37 -16.55
CA GLN A 205 53.47 -11.75 -16.56
C GLN A 205 53.68 -13.05 -17.35
N LEU A 206 52.83 -14.07 -17.16
CA LEU A 206 52.87 -15.32 -17.92
C LEU A 206 52.58 -15.09 -19.42
N ARG A 207 51.67 -14.15 -19.73
CA ARG A 207 51.37 -13.74 -21.11
C ARG A 207 52.56 -13.01 -21.74
N ARG A 208 53.36 -12.27 -20.97
CA ARG A 208 54.58 -11.61 -21.43
C ARG A 208 55.74 -12.57 -21.63
N THR A 209 55.82 -13.66 -20.87
CA THR A 209 56.88 -14.67 -21.00
C THR A 209 56.57 -15.74 -22.05
N GLU A 210 55.36 -15.74 -22.62
CA GLU A 210 54.89 -16.64 -23.69
C GLU A 210 55.36 -18.13 -23.60
N PRO A 211 55.38 -18.79 -22.42
CA PRO A 211 55.92 -20.14 -22.30
C PRO A 211 55.08 -21.19 -23.04
N LEU A 212 53.80 -20.89 -23.30
CA LEU A 212 52.86 -21.77 -24.02
C LEU A 212 52.94 -21.61 -25.55
N ARG A 213 53.63 -20.58 -26.06
CA ARG A 213 53.78 -20.37 -27.52
C ARG A 213 54.75 -21.36 -28.14
N ALA A 214 55.76 -21.81 -27.38
CA ALA A 214 56.71 -22.84 -27.80
C ALA A 214 56.10 -24.26 -27.78
N SER A 215 55.06 -24.51 -26.97
CA SER A 215 54.47 -25.85 -26.79
C SER A 215 53.21 -26.10 -27.62
N LEU A 216 52.66 -25.08 -28.29
CA LEU A 216 51.44 -25.16 -29.10
C LEU A 216 51.68 -24.99 -30.61
N LEU A 217 52.93 -24.87 -31.06
CA LEU A 217 53.27 -24.99 -32.48
C LEU A 217 53.67 -26.44 -32.76
N PRO A 218 52.85 -27.22 -33.49
CA PRO A 218 53.33 -28.49 -34.03
C PRO A 218 54.45 -28.17 -35.02
N ALA A 219 55.64 -28.68 -34.75
CA ALA A 219 56.71 -28.73 -35.74
C ALA A 219 56.27 -29.68 -36.86
N THR A 220 55.74 -29.15 -37.95
CA THR A 220 56.16 -29.42 -39.34
C THR A 220 55.18 -28.81 -40.35
N PRO A 221 55.69 -28.10 -41.39
CA PRO A 221 54.90 -27.67 -42.54
C PRO A 221 55.04 -28.71 -43.65
N ASN A 222 53.93 -29.35 -44.06
CA ASN A 222 53.74 -29.92 -45.41
C ASN A 222 52.41 -30.68 -45.48
N ALA A 223 51.36 -30.03 -45.99
CA ALA A 223 50.30 -30.66 -46.78
C ALA A 223 49.43 -29.54 -47.38
N THR A 224 49.66 -29.30 -48.66
CA THR A 224 48.69 -28.94 -49.72
C THR A 224 47.27 -28.59 -49.31
N TYR A 225 46.87 -27.38 -49.72
CA TYR A 225 45.51 -26.94 -50.08
C TYR A 225 44.46 -28.06 -50.17
N GLU A 226 43.55 -28.12 -49.19
CA GLU A 226 42.12 -28.29 -49.46
C GLU A 226 41.32 -27.42 -48.49
N ASP A 227 40.29 -26.82 -49.06
CA ASP A 227 39.32 -25.90 -48.50
C ASP A 227 38.45 -26.58 -47.44
N HIS A 228 38.76 -26.38 -46.17
CA HIS A 228 37.90 -26.77 -45.04
C HIS A 228 37.72 -25.60 -44.09
N SER A 229 36.82 -24.67 -44.46
CA SER A 229 36.26 -23.64 -43.59
C SER A 229 35.30 -24.19 -42.54
N THR A 230 35.71 -25.21 -41.79
CA THR A 230 35.02 -25.68 -40.57
C THR A 230 36.05 -26.24 -39.58
N ILE A 231 36.99 -25.40 -39.14
CA ILE A 231 37.58 -25.62 -37.81
C ILE A 231 36.44 -25.38 -36.84
N ASP A 232 36.02 -26.47 -36.21
CA ASP A 232 34.87 -26.60 -35.34
C ASP A 232 34.98 -25.62 -34.16
N ARG A 233 34.45 -24.41 -34.37
CA ARG A 233 34.42 -23.37 -33.35
C ARG A 233 33.49 -23.87 -32.26
N SER A 234 34.03 -24.04 -31.07
CA SER A 234 33.28 -24.57 -29.93
C SER A 234 32.01 -23.75 -29.70
N GLU A 235 30.90 -24.42 -29.42
CA GLU A 235 29.54 -23.85 -29.48
C GLU A 235 29.33 -22.66 -28.53
N TRP A 236 30.16 -22.52 -27.49
CA TRP A 236 30.19 -21.36 -26.60
C TRP A 236 30.78 -20.07 -27.24
N GLU A 237 31.48 -20.17 -28.36
CA GLU A 237 32.06 -19.03 -29.09
C GLU A 237 31.13 -18.45 -30.17
N LYS A 238 30.03 -19.13 -30.50
CA LYS A 238 29.10 -18.74 -31.58
C LYS A 238 28.01 -17.74 -31.13
N GLY A 239 28.07 -17.30 -29.88
CA GLY A 239 27.25 -16.20 -29.35
C GLY A 239 26.22 -16.64 -28.30
N ARG A 240 25.57 -15.65 -27.68
CA ARG A 240 24.71 -15.84 -26.49
C ARG A 240 23.56 -16.83 -26.70
N ASN A 241 22.91 -16.80 -27.86
CA ASN A 241 21.76 -17.66 -28.13
C ASN A 241 22.19 -19.14 -28.28
N GLU A 242 23.34 -19.39 -28.91
CA GLU A 242 23.88 -20.74 -29.04
C GLU A 242 24.41 -21.28 -27.70
N TYR A 243 25.03 -20.42 -26.88
CA TYR A 243 25.41 -20.78 -25.51
C TYR A 243 24.21 -21.16 -24.65
N LEU A 244 23.11 -20.39 -24.70
CA LEU A 244 21.89 -20.71 -23.95
C LEU A 244 21.26 -22.03 -24.42
N ASN A 245 21.33 -22.31 -25.72
CA ASN A 245 20.86 -23.57 -26.29
C ASN A 245 21.77 -24.74 -25.88
N TRP A 246 23.08 -24.53 -25.79
CA TRP A 246 24.03 -25.54 -25.31
C TRP A 246 23.84 -25.85 -23.82
N GLU A 247 23.71 -24.84 -22.97
CA GLU A 247 23.46 -25.01 -21.52
C GLU A 247 22.10 -25.66 -21.26
N SER A 248 21.05 -25.30 -22.01
CA SER A 248 19.73 -25.94 -21.87
C SER A 248 19.78 -27.43 -22.22
N HIS A 249 20.44 -27.80 -23.33
CA HIS A 249 20.64 -29.21 -23.70
C HIS A 249 21.47 -29.97 -22.67
N ARG A 250 22.50 -29.34 -22.10
CA ARG A 250 23.33 -29.91 -21.05
C ARG A 250 22.52 -30.16 -19.77
N PHE A 251 21.68 -29.22 -19.36
CA PHE A 251 20.81 -29.36 -18.19
C PHE A 251 19.80 -30.50 -18.39
N ILE A 252 19.17 -30.59 -19.56
CA ILE A 252 18.23 -31.67 -19.91
C ILE A 252 18.95 -33.03 -19.94
N ALA A 253 20.17 -33.10 -20.45
CA ALA A 253 20.96 -34.33 -20.43
C ALA A 253 21.32 -34.75 -19.00
N HIS A 254 21.63 -33.78 -18.13
CA HIS A 254 21.96 -34.04 -16.73
C HIS A 254 20.74 -34.54 -15.94
N THR A 255 19.56 -33.94 -16.15
CA THR A 255 18.32 -34.37 -15.51
C THR A 255 17.88 -35.74 -16.00
N LYS A 256 17.99 -36.03 -17.30
CA LYS A 256 17.70 -37.34 -17.89
C LYS A 256 18.63 -38.45 -17.38
N ARG A 257 19.89 -38.12 -17.11
CA ARG A 257 20.87 -39.04 -16.51
C ARG A 257 20.62 -39.26 -15.01
N SER A 258 20.10 -38.27 -14.29
CA SER A 258 19.66 -38.45 -12.89
C SER A 258 18.32 -39.17 -12.73
N SER A 259 17.49 -39.22 -13.77
CA SER A 259 16.15 -39.83 -13.74
C SER A 259 16.09 -41.25 -14.30
N SER A 260 17.23 -41.86 -14.65
CA SER A 260 17.30 -43.27 -15.06
C SER A 260 17.70 -44.12 -13.85
N PRO A 261 16.77 -44.87 -13.22
CA PRO A 261 17.08 -45.76 -12.11
C PRO A 261 17.82 -47.02 -12.62
N SER A 262 18.83 -47.45 -11.89
CA SER A 262 19.32 -48.84 -11.94
C SER A 262 18.32 -49.78 -11.28
#